data_AF-A0A935SJH3-F1
#
_entry.id   AF-A0A935SJH3-F1
#
_cell.length_a   1.000
_cell.length_b   1.000
_cell.length_c   1.000
_cell.angle_alpha   90.00
_cell.angle_beta   90.00
_cell.angle_gamma   90.00
#
_symmetry.space_group_name_H-M   'P 1'
#
loop_
_entity.id
_entity.type
_entity.pdbx_description
1 polymer ?
#
loop_
_entity_poly.entity_id
_entity_poly.type
_entity_poly.pdbx_seq_one_letter_code
_entity_poly.pdbx_strand_id
1 'polypeptide(L)'
;MSKYTIAQQYSAPIRDFNFIIQKIEDNYSAFKEKQNSDYQNKIKTIKHTLVHGVKDSISIFEQLSNPIMFFKDLHLRISTIDPIYFDSNFCKMRLQEVKKKSSINKMRDFKSGYWKSDYNDCIIYLDRSLGKSHNQYEAIIVESTNTNAIPGSVKFYISKEKIDKYYITSYLGSKGTLSNVFSYFLSPNILVTGISAKWTKISDY
;
A
#
# COMPACT_ATOMS: atom_id res chain seq x y z
N MET A 1 16.17 -38.33 20.69
CA MET A 1 15.28 -37.71 19.68
C MET A 1 14.79 -36.37 20.22
N SER A 2 15.43 -35.27 19.83
CA SER A 2 15.08 -33.92 20.28
C SER A 2 14.07 -33.30 19.31
N LYS A 3 12.88 -32.95 19.81
CA LYS A 3 11.73 -32.39 19.06
C LYS A 3 11.81 -30.87 18.84
N TYR A 4 13.00 -30.27 18.80
CA TYR A 4 13.15 -28.81 18.80
C TYR A 4 13.89 -28.18 17.61
N THR A 5 14.16 -28.93 16.53
CA THR A 5 15.09 -28.46 15.48
C THR A 5 14.45 -27.82 14.23
N ILE A 6 13.13 -27.59 14.18
CA ILE A 6 12.50 -27.03 12.96
C ILE A 6 12.09 -25.55 13.11
N ALA A 7 11.96 -25.03 14.35
CA ALA A 7 11.48 -23.67 14.59
C ALA A 7 12.57 -22.57 14.46
N GLN A 8 13.85 -22.93 14.34
CA GLN A 8 14.97 -21.97 14.37
C GLN A 8 15.50 -21.56 12.98
N GLN A 9 14.92 -22.03 11.88
CA GLN A 9 15.54 -21.89 10.56
C GLN A 9 14.90 -20.84 9.62
N TYR A 10 13.91 -20.08 10.10
CA TYR A 10 13.23 -19.07 9.29
C TYR A 10 13.27 -17.71 9.97
N SER A 11 13.79 -16.69 9.27
CA SER A 11 13.63 -15.30 9.68
C SER A 11 12.15 -14.98 9.88
N ALA A 12 11.81 -14.07 10.81
CA ALA A 12 10.41 -13.73 11.10
C ALA A 12 9.56 -13.44 9.84
N PRO A 13 10.07 -12.73 8.80
CA PRO A 13 9.34 -12.53 7.55
C PRO A 13 8.97 -13.83 6.82
N ILE A 14 9.82 -14.86 6.83
CA ILE A 14 9.52 -16.12 6.13
C ILE A 14 8.46 -16.93 6.88
N ARG A 15 8.47 -16.88 8.21
CA ARG A 15 7.42 -17.50 9.02
C ARG A 15 6.06 -16.84 8.74
N ASP A 16 6.03 -15.52 8.74
CA ASP A 16 4.80 -14.75 8.49
C ASP A 16 4.30 -14.98 7.07
N PHE A 17 5.22 -15.04 6.09
CA PHE A 17 4.89 -15.41 4.70
C PHE A 17 4.25 -16.80 4.61
N ASN A 18 4.87 -17.82 5.18
CA ASN A 18 4.34 -19.19 5.14
C ASN A 18 2.96 -19.26 5.82
N PHE A 19 2.76 -18.54 6.92
CA PHE A 19 1.46 -18.44 7.60
C PHE A 19 0.39 -17.81 6.70
N ILE A 20 0.72 -16.72 6.00
CA ILE A 20 -0.20 -16.06 5.05
C ILE A 20 -0.60 -17.03 3.94
N ILE A 21 0.37 -17.72 3.33
CA ILE A 21 0.09 -18.70 2.26
C ILE A 21 -0.84 -19.80 2.77
N GLN A 22 -0.51 -20.40 3.92
CA GLN A 22 -1.35 -21.43 4.52
C GLN A 22 -2.78 -20.94 4.76
N LYS A 23 -2.95 -19.72 5.29
CA LYS A 23 -4.27 -19.13 5.52
C LYS A 23 -5.07 -18.94 4.25
N ILE A 24 -4.43 -18.51 3.16
CA ILE A 24 -5.08 -18.37 1.86
C ILE A 24 -5.52 -19.75 1.34
N GLU A 25 -4.61 -20.72 1.34
CA GLU A 25 -4.87 -22.08 0.82
C GLU A 25 -6.01 -22.78 1.56
N ASP A 26 -6.08 -22.60 2.88
CA ASP A 26 -7.07 -23.25 3.73
C ASP A 26 -8.46 -22.57 3.71
N ASN A 27 -8.50 -21.24 3.55
CA ASN A 27 -9.72 -20.47 3.87
C ASN A 27 -10.26 -19.63 2.70
N TYR A 28 -9.48 -19.38 1.66
CA TYR A 28 -9.97 -18.59 0.53
C TYR A 28 -10.73 -19.48 -0.46
N SER A 29 -12.06 -19.33 -0.50
CA SER A 29 -12.96 -20.19 -1.29
C SER A 29 -12.58 -20.27 -2.77
N ALA A 30 -12.13 -19.18 -3.37
CA ALA A 30 -11.75 -19.11 -4.78
C ALA A 30 -10.27 -19.48 -5.04
N PHE A 31 -9.54 -19.99 -4.05
CA PHE A 31 -8.12 -20.32 -4.19
C PHE A 31 -7.86 -21.27 -5.37
N LYS A 32 -8.59 -22.40 -5.43
CA LYS A 32 -8.40 -23.42 -6.47
C LYS A 32 -8.75 -22.95 -7.87
N GLU A 33 -9.69 -22.01 -7.98
CA GLU A 33 -10.16 -21.46 -9.27
C GLU A 33 -9.24 -20.36 -9.79
N LYS A 34 -8.67 -19.55 -8.89
CA LYS A 34 -7.84 -18.40 -9.24
C LYS A 34 -6.34 -18.68 -9.21
N GLN A 35 -5.90 -19.83 -8.68
CA GLN A 35 -4.52 -20.27 -8.89
C GLN A 35 -4.31 -20.57 -10.38
N ASN A 36 -3.36 -19.88 -11.01
CA ASN A 36 -2.91 -20.21 -12.36
C ASN A 36 -1.55 -20.91 -12.30
N SER A 37 -1.06 -21.40 -13.44
CA SER A 37 0.19 -22.14 -13.54
C SER A 37 1.44 -21.39 -13.04
N ASP A 38 1.39 -20.06 -12.93
CA ASP A 38 2.51 -19.22 -12.46
C ASP A 38 2.50 -18.99 -10.93
N TYR A 39 1.44 -19.39 -10.22
CA TYR A 39 1.31 -19.14 -8.77
C TYR A 39 2.54 -19.64 -7.98
N GLN A 40 2.93 -20.90 -8.18
CA GLN A 40 4.05 -21.51 -7.47
C GLN A 40 5.40 -20.82 -7.76
N ASN A 41 5.62 -20.40 -9.01
CA ASN A 41 6.82 -19.66 -9.38
C ASN A 41 6.88 -18.30 -8.67
N LYS A 42 5.76 -17.57 -8.63
CA LYS A 42 5.68 -16.30 -7.90
C LYS A 42 5.91 -16.46 -6.41
N ILE A 43 5.30 -17.47 -5.78
CA ILE A 43 5.54 -17.77 -4.35
C ILE A 43 7.02 -18.02 -4.09
N LYS A 44 7.69 -18.79 -4.95
CA LYS A 44 9.14 -19.03 -4.86
C LYS A 44 9.96 -17.73 -5.00
N THR A 45 9.62 -16.87 -5.95
CA THR A 45 10.29 -15.57 -6.14
C THR A 45 10.12 -14.66 -4.93
N ILE A 46 8.91 -14.54 -4.38
CA ILE A 46 8.67 -13.71 -3.18
C ILE A 46 9.46 -14.24 -2.00
N LYS A 47 9.44 -15.56 -1.77
CA LYS A 47 10.22 -16.19 -0.70
C LYS A 47 11.71 -15.90 -0.84
N HIS A 48 12.27 -16.02 -2.05
CA HIS A 48 13.67 -15.67 -2.31
C HIS A 48 13.96 -14.20 -2.00
N THR A 49 13.10 -13.28 -2.43
CA THR A 49 13.21 -11.85 -2.16
C THR A 49 13.17 -11.53 -0.66
N LEU A 50 12.31 -12.21 0.11
CA LEU A 50 12.23 -12.05 1.56
C LEU A 50 13.48 -12.55 2.30
N VAL A 51 14.17 -13.58 1.77
CA VAL A 51 15.43 -14.08 2.38
C VAL A 51 16.61 -13.15 2.06
N HIS A 52 16.70 -12.63 0.83
CA HIS A 52 17.94 -12.04 0.33
C HIS A 52 17.86 -10.55 -0.03
N GLY A 53 16.67 -10.03 -0.31
CA GLY A 53 16.50 -8.77 -1.04
C GLY A 53 15.95 -7.60 -0.25
N VAL A 54 15.35 -7.82 0.92
CA VAL A 54 14.56 -6.79 1.60
C VAL A 54 14.96 -6.64 3.06
N LYS A 55 15.20 -5.39 3.48
CA LYS A 55 15.70 -5.08 4.82
C LYS A 55 14.82 -4.12 5.63
N ASP A 56 13.99 -3.30 4.98
CA ASP A 56 13.09 -2.39 5.68
C ASP A 56 11.68 -2.97 5.84
N SER A 57 11.00 -2.56 6.93
CA SER A 57 9.70 -3.10 7.33
C SER A 57 8.58 -2.86 6.32
N ILE A 58 8.58 -1.72 5.63
CA ILE A 58 7.57 -1.39 4.61
C ILE A 58 7.73 -2.33 3.43
N SER A 59 8.95 -2.45 2.90
CA SER A 59 9.22 -3.36 1.78
C SER A 59 8.95 -4.82 2.15
N ILE A 60 9.22 -5.23 3.40
CA ILE A 60 8.85 -6.58 3.89
C ILE A 60 7.33 -6.75 3.82
N PHE A 61 6.56 -5.79 4.35
CA PHE A 61 5.10 -5.84 4.32
C PHE A 61 4.53 -5.89 2.90
N GLU A 62 5.12 -5.14 1.96
CA GLU A 62 4.78 -5.20 0.54
C GLU A 62 4.99 -6.61 -0.02
N GLN A 63 6.14 -7.23 0.26
CA GLN A 63 6.41 -8.61 -0.18
C GLN A 63 5.43 -9.62 0.44
N LEU A 64 5.11 -9.47 1.74
CA LEU A 64 4.14 -10.32 2.42
C LEU A 64 2.73 -10.20 1.83
N SER A 65 2.43 -9.08 1.19
CA SER A 65 1.11 -8.84 0.60
C SER A 65 0.99 -9.27 -0.86
N ASN A 66 2.09 -9.45 -1.57
CA ASN A 66 2.08 -9.89 -2.97
C ASN A 66 1.26 -11.19 -3.23
N PRO A 67 1.21 -12.20 -2.33
CA PRO A 67 0.39 -13.39 -2.56
C PRO A 67 -1.09 -13.09 -2.73
N ILE A 68 -1.68 -12.20 -1.92
CA ILE A 68 -3.11 -11.89 -2.04
C ILE A 68 -3.42 -11.08 -3.30
N MET A 69 -2.45 -10.29 -3.77
CA MET A 69 -2.60 -9.50 -5.00
C MET A 69 -2.68 -10.42 -6.23
N PHE A 70 -2.11 -11.62 -6.17
CA PHE A 70 -2.20 -12.57 -7.28
C PHE A 70 -3.65 -12.89 -7.69
N PHE A 71 -4.58 -12.95 -6.73
CA PHE A 71 -5.97 -13.33 -6.98
C PHE A 71 -6.84 -12.20 -7.53
N LYS A 72 -6.28 -10.98 -7.64
CA LYS A 72 -7.00 -9.77 -8.11
C LYS A 72 -8.37 -9.61 -7.44
N ASP A 73 -8.47 -9.96 -6.17
CA ASP A 73 -9.70 -9.89 -5.40
C ASP A 73 -9.71 -8.65 -4.52
N LEU A 74 -10.71 -7.80 -4.68
CA LEU A 74 -10.83 -6.56 -3.92
C LEU A 74 -11.13 -6.81 -2.43
N HIS A 75 -11.59 -8.02 -2.07
CA HIS A 75 -11.93 -8.39 -0.70
C HIS A 75 -10.76 -8.98 0.08
N LEU A 76 -9.70 -9.43 -0.60
CA LEU A 76 -8.49 -9.88 0.08
C LEU A 76 -7.66 -8.69 0.52
N ARG A 77 -7.28 -8.70 1.79
CA ARG A 77 -6.44 -7.67 2.41
C ARG A 77 -5.50 -8.29 3.42
N ILE A 78 -4.31 -7.72 3.51
CA ILE A 78 -3.36 -7.96 4.60
C ILE A 78 -3.19 -6.64 5.31
N SER A 79 -3.16 -6.69 6.65
CA SER A 79 -3.03 -5.54 7.51
C SER A 79 -1.99 -5.81 8.58
N THR A 80 -1.23 -4.79 8.97
CA THR A 80 -0.41 -4.88 10.20
C THR A 80 -1.33 -4.97 11.41
N ILE A 81 -0.90 -5.72 12.43
CA ILE A 81 -1.58 -5.79 13.72
C ILE A 81 -1.30 -4.50 14.51
N ASP A 82 -0.04 -4.08 14.50
CA ASP A 82 0.40 -2.90 15.22
C ASP A 82 0.28 -1.63 14.34
N PRO A 83 -0.07 -0.50 14.97
CA PRO A 83 -0.12 0.78 14.30
C PRO A 83 1.28 1.31 13.97
N ILE A 84 1.42 1.93 12.82
CA ILE A 84 2.60 2.72 12.45
C ILE A 84 2.41 4.13 13.01
N TYR A 85 3.34 4.54 13.87
CA TYR A 85 3.39 5.89 14.41
C TYR A 85 4.25 6.79 13.53
N PHE A 86 3.76 8.01 13.28
CA PHE A 86 4.50 9.02 12.54
C PHE A 86 5.06 10.07 13.49
N ASP A 87 6.33 10.39 13.29
CA ASP A 87 6.98 11.49 13.99
C ASP A 87 6.33 12.83 13.58
N SER A 88 5.91 13.62 14.58
CA SER A 88 5.21 14.89 14.34
C SER A 88 6.06 15.95 13.64
N ASN A 89 7.37 15.98 13.89
CA ASN A 89 8.30 16.90 13.23
C ASN A 89 8.52 16.47 11.79
N PHE A 90 8.64 15.16 11.54
CA PHE A 90 8.69 14.62 10.18
C PHE A 90 7.43 15.00 9.38
N CYS A 91 6.24 14.87 9.99
CA CYS A 91 4.98 15.29 9.35
C CYS A 91 5.00 16.78 8.99
N LYS A 92 5.41 17.66 9.92
CA LYS A 92 5.51 19.10 9.65
C LYS A 92 6.43 19.41 8.47
N MET A 93 7.59 18.76 8.41
CA MET A 93 8.54 18.92 7.29
C MET A 93 7.93 18.50 5.96
N ARG A 94 7.28 17.33 5.91
CA ARG A 94 6.62 16.81 4.70
C ARG A 94 5.49 17.72 4.23
N LEU A 95 4.69 18.27 5.16
CA LEU A 95 3.64 19.22 4.80
C LEU A 95 4.20 20.51 4.17
N GLN A 96 5.33 21.01 4.67
CA GLN A 96 6.02 22.15 4.05
C GLN A 96 6.54 21.82 2.64
N GLU A 97 7.08 20.62 2.44
CA GLU A 97 7.52 20.15 1.12
C GLU A 97 6.35 20.15 0.11
N VAL A 98 5.19 19.62 0.52
CA VAL A 98 3.98 19.62 -0.30
C VAL A 98 3.55 21.05 -0.65
N LYS A 99 3.51 21.97 0.32
CA LYS A 99 3.15 23.38 0.09
C LYS A 99 4.11 24.08 -0.88
N LYS A 100 5.41 23.82 -0.78
CA LYS A 100 6.41 24.37 -1.72
C LYS A 100 6.19 23.79 -3.11
N LYS A 101 6.04 22.47 -3.23
CA LYS A 101 5.82 21.81 -4.51
C LYS A 101 4.54 22.30 -5.17
N SER A 102 3.43 22.39 -4.45
CA SER A 102 2.14 22.76 -5.04
C SER A 102 2.18 24.12 -5.73
N SER A 103 2.95 25.08 -5.20
CA SER A 103 3.11 26.42 -5.77
C SER A 103 3.92 26.51 -7.06
N ILE A 104 4.74 25.51 -7.42
CA ILE A 104 5.82 25.67 -8.42
C ILE A 104 5.49 25.07 -9.81
N ASN A 105 4.49 24.18 -9.98
CA ASN A 105 4.43 23.34 -11.19
C ASN A 105 3.10 23.31 -11.96
N LYS A 106 3.11 23.84 -13.19
CA LYS A 106 1.99 23.87 -14.17
C LYS A 106 1.93 22.65 -15.10
N MET A 107 2.96 21.80 -15.18
CA MET A 107 2.98 20.59 -16.02
C MET A 107 3.13 19.32 -15.18
N ARG A 108 2.09 18.99 -14.42
CA ARG A 108 2.04 17.73 -13.68
C ARG A 108 1.32 16.65 -14.46
N ASP A 109 1.77 15.40 -14.27
CA ASP A 109 1.00 14.21 -14.61
C ASP A 109 -0.46 14.37 -14.14
N PHE A 110 -1.42 13.95 -14.97
CA PHE A 110 -2.86 14.08 -14.68
C PHE A 110 -3.27 13.44 -13.35
N LYS A 111 -2.48 12.51 -12.81
CA LYS A 111 -2.74 11.89 -11.50
C LYS A 111 -2.29 12.75 -10.32
N SER A 112 -1.31 13.63 -10.51
CA SER A 112 -0.80 14.45 -9.42
C SER A 112 -1.75 15.60 -9.11
N GLY A 113 -1.77 16.02 -7.85
CA GLY A 113 -2.60 17.13 -7.37
C GLY A 113 -3.29 16.81 -6.05
N TYR A 114 -4.27 17.64 -5.70
CA TYR A 114 -5.07 17.48 -4.50
C TYR A 114 -6.25 16.54 -4.75
N TRP A 115 -6.53 15.67 -3.79
CA TRP A 115 -7.63 14.71 -3.84
C TRP A 115 -8.36 14.69 -2.51
N LYS A 116 -9.69 14.61 -2.57
CA LYS A 116 -10.57 14.52 -1.40
C LYS A 116 -11.16 13.12 -1.28
N SER A 117 -11.18 12.55 -0.09
CA SER A 117 -11.94 11.32 0.16
C SER A 117 -13.45 11.58 0.04
N ASP A 118 -14.20 10.57 -0.39
CA ASP A 118 -15.67 10.58 -0.43
C ASP A 118 -16.31 10.66 0.96
N TYR A 119 -15.63 10.13 1.98
CA TYR A 119 -15.99 10.34 3.39
C TYR A 119 -15.73 11.78 3.86
N ASN A 120 -15.09 12.63 3.04
CA ASN A 120 -14.69 14.00 3.37
C ASN A 120 -13.85 14.09 4.66
N ASP A 121 -13.16 13.01 5.02
CA ASP A 121 -12.37 12.90 6.25
C ASP A 121 -10.97 13.50 6.10
N CYS A 122 -10.46 13.57 4.87
CA CYS A 122 -9.16 14.16 4.57
C CYS A 122 -9.03 14.64 3.13
N ILE A 123 -8.11 15.58 2.95
CA ILE A 123 -7.56 15.99 1.66
C ILE A 123 -6.12 15.50 1.64
N ILE A 124 -5.73 14.89 0.52
CA ILE A 124 -4.37 14.44 0.26
C ILE A 124 -3.78 15.22 -0.91
N TYR A 125 -2.46 15.26 -0.94
CA TYR A 125 -1.69 15.65 -2.11
C TYR A 125 -0.95 14.42 -2.65
N LEU A 126 -1.26 14.04 -3.89
CA LEU A 126 -0.68 12.89 -4.58
C LEU A 126 0.39 13.37 -5.57
N ASP A 127 1.60 12.81 -5.47
CA ASP A 127 2.68 13.15 -6.41
C ASP A 127 3.68 12.00 -6.56
N ARG A 128 4.15 11.79 -7.79
CA ARG A 128 5.16 10.78 -8.13
C ARG A 128 6.56 11.18 -7.65
N SER A 129 6.86 12.48 -7.65
CA SER A 129 8.15 13.01 -7.18
C SER A 129 8.39 12.85 -5.68
N LEU A 130 7.34 12.47 -4.93
CA LEU A 130 7.43 12.16 -3.51
C LEU A 130 7.76 10.68 -3.26
N GLY A 131 7.39 9.79 -4.19
CA GLY A 131 7.55 8.35 -4.02
C GLY A 131 9.02 7.90 -4.05
N LYS A 132 9.28 6.73 -3.46
CA LYS A 132 10.63 6.13 -3.39
C LYS A 132 11.16 5.69 -4.76
N SER A 133 10.28 5.51 -5.75
CA SER A 133 10.64 5.09 -7.10
C SER A 133 9.86 5.86 -8.17
N HIS A 134 10.42 5.93 -9.38
CA HIS A 134 9.81 6.60 -10.54
C HIS A 134 8.44 6.03 -10.98
N ASN A 135 8.02 4.89 -10.43
CA ASN A 135 6.75 4.22 -10.72
C ASN A 135 5.77 4.24 -9.54
N GLN A 136 6.10 4.98 -8.48
CA GLN A 136 5.30 5.07 -7.27
C GLN A 136 4.84 6.51 -7.04
N TYR A 137 3.56 6.68 -6.72
CA TYR A 137 3.04 7.91 -6.16
C TYR A 137 2.97 7.79 -4.65
N GLU A 138 3.18 8.91 -3.97
CA GLU A 138 2.93 9.02 -2.54
C GLU A 138 1.85 10.06 -2.30
N ALA A 139 0.88 9.71 -1.45
CA ALA A 139 -0.17 10.59 -0.98
C ALA A 139 0.15 11.08 0.42
N ILE A 140 0.27 12.39 0.58
CA ILE A 140 0.46 13.06 1.87
C ILE A 140 -0.84 13.71 2.30
N ILE A 141 -1.26 13.53 3.55
CA ILE A 141 -2.42 14.23 4.11
C ILE A 141 -2.09 15.72 4.22
N VAL A 142 -2.92 16.60 3.65
CA VAL A 142 -2.77 18.06 3.78
C VAL A 142 -3.77 18.67 4.75
N GLU A 143 -4.97 18.10 4.80
CA GLU A 143 -6.03 18.43 5.75
C GLU A 143 -6.74 17.16 6.20
N SER A 144 -7.21 17.14 7.44
CA SER A 144 -7.96 16.02 8.00
C SER A 144 -8.89 16.50 9.10
N THR A 145 -10.11 15.96 9.13
CA THR A 145 -11.04 16.09 10.25
C THR A 145 -10.89 14.94 11.26
N ASN A 146 -10.12 13.91 10.90
CA ASN A 146 -9.83 12.75 11.74
C ASN A 146 -8.53 12.98 12.53
N THR A 147 -8.63 12.92 13.87
CA THR A 147 -7.52 13.17 14.81
C THR A 147 -6.34 12.21 14.65
N ASN A 148 -6.57 11.02 14.12
CA ASN A 148 -5.52 10.03 13.89
C ASN A 148 -4.86 10.18 12.50
N ALA A 149 -5.38 11.05 11.65
CA ALA A 149 -4.84 11.35 10.33
C ALA A 149 -4.16 12.72 10.37
N ILE A 150 -2.90 12.73 10.82
CA ILE A 150 -2.14 13.96 11.05
C ILE A 150 -1.71 14.58 9.70
N PRO A 151 -1.97 15.87 9.45
CA PRO A 151 -1.42 16.55 8.27
C PRO A 151 0.10 16.42 8.18
N GLY A 152 0.59 16.08 6.98
CA GLY A 152 1.98 15.77 6.68
C GLY A 152 2.33 14.28 6.77
N SER A 153 1.46 13.45 7.34
CA SER A 153 1.64 12.00 7.33
C SER A 153 1.33 11.39 5.95
N VAL A 154 1.88 10.21 5.70
CA VAL A 154 1.61 9.45 4.47
C VAL A 154 0.27 8.74 4.59
N LYS A 155 -0.64 8.99 3.65
CA LYS A 155 -1.92 8.29 3.58
C LYS A 155 -1.83 6.98 2.82
N PHE A 156 -1.18 6.98 1.66
CA PHE A 156 -0.90 5.77 0.92
C PHE A 156 0.22 5.93 -0.11
N TYR A 157 0.80 4.80 -0.51
CA TYR A 157 1.66 4.69 -1.68
C TYR A 157 0.90 3.97 -2.79
N ILE A 158 0.95 4.48 -4.03
CA ILE A 158 0.38 3.80 -5.20
C ILE A 158 1.52 3.37 -6.11
N SER A 159 1.73 2.06 -6.23
CA SER A 159 2.72 1.47 -7.14
C SER A 159 2.01 0.87 -8.34
N LYS A 160 2.44 1.25 -9.55
CA LYS A 160 1.89 0.66 -10.78
C LYS A 160 2.40 -0.78 -10.92
N GLU A 161 1.50 -1.76 -10.97
CA GLU A 161 1.86 -3.08 -11.45
C GLU A 161 2.03 -3.06 -12.97
N LYS A 162 2.96 -3.87 -13.50
CA LYS A 162 3.23 -3.96 -14.95
C LYS A 162 2.04 -4.50 -15.77
N ILE A 163 0.93 -4.88 -15.13
CA ILE A 163 -0.17 -5.63 -15.73
C ILE A 163 -1.49 -4.94 -15.37
N ASP A 164 -2.29 -4.57 -16.37
CA ASP A 164 -3.64 -3.97 -16.29
C ASP A 164 -3.79 -2.53 -15.76
N LYS A 165 -5.06 -2.10 -15.63
CA LYS A 165 -5.52 -0.80 -15.12
C LYS A 165 -5.41 -0.63 -13.60
N TYR A 166 -4.96 -1.66 -12.88
CA TYR A 166 -4.92 -1.70 -11.43
C TYR A 166 -3.56 -1.30 -10.87
N TYR A 167 -3.57 -0.79 -9.65
CA TYR A 167 -2.41 -0.38 -8.87
C TYR A 167 -2.42 -1.12 -7.54
N ILE A 168 -1.24 -1.41 -7.02
CA ILE A 168 -1.07 -1.83 -5.63
C ILE A 168 -1.05 -0.55 -4.79
N THR A 169 -1.87 -0.50 -3.76
CA THR A 169 -1.94 0.64 -2.84
C THR A 169 -1.67 0.20 -1.42
N SER A 170 -0.56 0.66 -0.87
CA SER A 170 -0.20 0.52 0.53
C SER A 170 -0.83 1.66 1.31
N TYR A 171 -1.97 1.39 1.93
CA TYR A 171 -2.83 2.36 2.62
C TYR A 171 -2.61 2.34 4.13
N LEU A 172 -2.50 3.54 4.71
CA LEU A 172 -2.50 3.74 6.15
C LEU A 172 -3.92 3.99 6.67
N GLY A 173 -4.39 3.05 7.48
CA GLY A 173 -5.63 3.10 8.23
C GLY A 173 -5.72 4.29 9.16
N SER A 174 -6.95 4.67 9.51
CA SER A 174 -7.21 5.66 10.57
C SER A 174 -6.66 5.25 11.92
N LYS A 175 -6.40 3.96 12.16
CA LYS A 175 -5.74 3.46 13.38
C LYS A 175 -4.22 3.33 13.22
N GLY A 176 -3.62 3.81 12.13
CA GLY A 176 -2.20 3.62 11.83
C GLY A 176 -1.85 2.24 11.28
N THR A 177 -2.81 1.34 11.09
CA THR A 177 -2.56 0.02 10.48
C THR A 177 -2.25 0.15 9.00
N LEU A 178 -1.14 -0.40 8.54
CA LEU A 178 -0.82 -0.45 7.11
C LEU A 178 -1.57 -1.61 6.47
N SER A 179 -2.19 -1.40 5.32
CA SER A 179 -2.91 -2.43 4.57
C SER A 179 -2.63 -2.32 3.08
N ASN A 180 -2.52 -3.45 2.41
CA ASN A 180 -2.39 -3.47 0.95
C ASN A 180 -3.72 -3.81 0.29
N VAL A 181 -4.11 -2.95 -0.66
CA VAL A 181 -5.35 -3.07 -1.43
C VAL A 181 -5.09 -2.79 -2.91
N PHE A 182 -6.04 -3.18 -3.76
CA PHE A 182 -6.07 -2.74 -5.14
C PHE A 182 -6.69 -1.37 -5.30
N SER A 183 -6.17 -0.59 -6.25
CA SER A 183 -6.75 0.68 -6.65
C SER A 183 -6.79 0.80 -8.16
N TYR A 184 -7.67 1.65 -8.68
CA TYR A 184 -7.72 1.97 -10.10
C TYR A 184 -8.31 3.36 -10.32
N PHE A 185 -7.91 4.00 -11.41
CA PHE A 185 -8.53 5.27 -11.83
C PHE A 185 -9.77 4.93 -12.65
N LEU A 186 -10.95 5.28 -12.13
CA LEU A 186 -12.21 5.16 -12.86
C LEU A 186 -12.29 6.24 -13.96
N SER A 187 -11.75 7.42 -13.67
CA SER A 187 -11.59 8.54 -14.60
C SER A 187 -10.35 9.37 -14.21
N PRO A 188 -9.93 10.38 -14.99
CA PRO A 188 -8.84 11.28 -14.60
C PRO A 188 -9.07 12.00 -13.26
N ASN A 189 -10.33 12.09 -12.80
CA ASN A 189 -10.71 12.81 -11.60
C ASN A 189 -11.21 11.89 -10.47
N ILE A 190 -11.28 10.57 -10.69
CA ILE A 190 -11.78 9.60 -9.70
C ILE A 190 -10.80 8.44 -9.56
N LEU A 191 -10.21 8.32 -8.39
CA LEU A 191 -9.40 7.18 -7.96
C LEU A 191 -10.23 6.34 -6.99
N VAL A 192 -10.32 5.03 -7.24
CA VAL A 192 -10.96 4.06 -6.35
C VAL A 192 -9.86 3.26 -5.67
N THR A 193 -9.93 3.15 -4.34
CA THR A 193 -8.99 2.38 -3.51
C THR A 193 -9.74 1.35 -2.67
N GLY A 194 -9.36 0.09 -2.76
CA GLY A 194 -10.08 -1.03 -2.13
C GLY A 194 -11.50 -1.19 -2.68
N ILE A 195 -12.41 -1.65 -1.83
CA ILE A 195 -13.81 -1.93 -2.20
C ILE A 195 -14.64 -0.65 -2.29
N SER A 196 -14.39 0.34 -1.43
CA SER A 196 -15.34 1.42 -1.18
C SER A 196 -14.77 2.82 -1.17
N ALA A 197 -13.48 3.03 -0.93
CA ALA A 197 -12.95 4.39 -0.79
C ALA A 197 -12.74 5.03 -2.16
N LYS A 198 -13.39 6.18 -2.38
CA LYS A 198 -13.24 6.98 -3.60
C LYS A 198 -12.56 8.30 -3.28
N TRP A 199 -11.69 8.72 -4.19
CA TRP A 199 -10.94 9.95 -4.12
C TRP A 199 -11.29 10.80 -5.32
N THR A 200 -11.77 12.01 -5.07
CA THR A 200 -12.14 12.97 -6.11
C THR A 200 -11.05 14.02 -6.22
N LYS A 201 -10.55 14.24 -7.44
CA LYS A 201 -9.53 15.27 -7.69
C LYS A 201 -10.12 16.66 -7.47
N ILE A 202 -9.39 17.52 -6.77
CA ILE A 202 -9.74 18.93 -6.55
C ILE A 202 -8.99 19.77 -7.58
N SER A 203 -9.72 20.50 -8.41
CA SER A 203 -9.15 21.33 -9.48
C SER A 203 -8.53 22.62 -8.93
N ASP A 204 -9.19 23.24 -7.94
CA ASP A 204 -8.81 24.53 -7.36
C ASP A 204 -8.69 24.40 -5.84
N TYR A 205 -7.47 24.18 -5.33
CA TYR A 205 -7.17 24.03 -3.90
C TYR A 205 -5.94 24.86 -3.52
#